data_AF-A0AA85J3Q0-F1
#
_entry.id   AF-A0AA85J3Q0-F1
#
_cell.length_a   1.000
_cell.length_b   1.000
_cell.length_c   1.000
_cell.angle_alpha   90.00
_cell.angle_beta   90.00
_cell.angle_gamma   90.00
#
_symmetry.space_group_name_H-M   'P 1'
#
loop_
_entity.id
_entity.type
_entity.pdbx_description
1 polymer ?
#
loop_
_entity_poly.entity_id
_entity_poly.type
_entity_poly.pdbx_seq_one_letter_code
_entity_poly.pdbx_strand_id
1 'polypeptide(L)'
;MMDKNNLIYKISCADCPTKYVGQTSRSLKIRVNEHKRLTKGQPTGTQAYKNLEKNSSIAAHAWDKNHNIDWDNVCILKTNMNKWKERLITESIFIKVTPDTCNKGDSVQLSTTWNIILNTNT
;
A
#
# COMPACT_ATOMS: atom_id res chain seq x y z
N MET A 1 3.80 -17.15 -7.36
CA MET A 1 2.74 -16.39 -6.65
C MET A 1 2.62 -14.94 -7.13
N MET A 2 3.72 -14.29 -7.55
CA MET A 2 3.73 -12.88 -7.95
C MET A 2 3.05 -12.56 -9.30
N ASP A 3 2.70 -13.57 -10.12
CA ASP A 3 2.03 -13.35 -11.41
C ASP A 3 0.50 -13.21 -11.32
N LYS A 4 -0.04 -13.08 -10.10
CA LYS A 4 -1.47 -12.82 -9.88
C LYS A 4 -1.78 -11.33 -10.03
N ASN A 5 -3.02 -11.02 -10.41
CA ASN A 5 -3.55 -9.67 -10.56
C ASN A 5 -4.89 -9.53 -9.83
N ASN A 6 -5.51 -8.35 -9.89
CA ASN A 6 -6.82 -8.06 -9.29
C ASN A 6 -6.87 -8.49 -7.81
N LEU A 7 -5.95 -7.96 -7.01
CA LEU A 7 -5.74 -8.38 -5.63
C LEU A 7 -5.36 -7.20 -4.73
N ILE A 8 -5.45 -7.44 -3.42
CA ILE A 8 -4.94 -6.58 -2.36
C ILE A 8 -3.73 -7.27 -1.74
N TYR A 9 -2.67 -6.52 -1.49
CA TYR A 9 -1.41 -7.02 -0.93
C TYR A 9 -0.89 -6.09 0.16
N LYS A 10 0.08 -6.59 0.92
CA LYS A 10 0.81 -5.90 1.96
C LYS A 10 2.31 -6.07 1.78
N ILE A 11 3.06 -5.00 1.97
CA ILE A 11 4.53 -4.99 2.03
C ILE A 11 4.94 -4.48 3.40
N SER A 12 5.91 -5.12 4.03
CA SER A 12 6.46 -4.68 5.33
C SER A 12 7.74 -3.87 5.12
N CYS A 13 7.96 -2.88 5.98
CA CYS A 13 9.30 -2.36 6.20
C CYS A 13 10.14 -3.43 6.92
N ALA A 14 11.41 -3.56 6.55
CA ALA A 14 12.33 -4.51 7.19
C ALA A 14 12.89 -3.95 8.51
N ASP A 15 12.91 -2.62 8.64
CA ASP A 15 13.61 -1.93 9.73
C ASP A 15 12.66 -1.35 10.79
N CYS A 16 11.34 -1.36 10.57
CA CYS A 16 10.36 -0.94 11.56
C CYS A 16 8.99 -1.60 11.37
N PRO A 17 8.06 -1.46 12.34
CA PRO A 17 6.71 -2.05 12.24
C PRO A 17 5.84 -1.53 11.10
N THR A 18 6.27 -0.50 10.36
CA THR A 18 5.48 0.13 9.31
C THR A 18 5.16 -0.83 8.16
N LYS A 19 3.93 -0.75 7.67
CA LYS A 19 3.42 -1.59 6.58
C LYS A 19 2.86 -0.71 5.45
N TYR A 20 2.75 -1.25 4.26
CA TYR A 20 2.01 -0.64 3.15
C TYR A 20 0.97 -1.63 2.65
N VAL A 21 -0.26 -1.17 2.50
CA VAL A 21 -1.34 -1.92 1.86
C VAL A 21 -1.61 -1.32 0.50
N GLY A 22 -1.67 -2.15 -0.54
CA GLY A 22 -1.93 -1.70 -1.90
C GLY A 22 -2.86 -2.63 -2.66
N GLN A 23 -3.56 -2.11 -3.65
CA GLN A 23 -4.25 -2.89 -4.67
C GLN A 23 -3.52 -2.88 -6.01
N THR A 24 -3.80 -3.88 -6.84
CA THR A 24 -3.39 -3.86 -8.25
C THR A 24 -4.39 -4.59 -9.14
N SER A 25 -4.71 -4.00 -10.30
CA SER A 25 -5.32 -4.72 -11.43
C SER A 25 -4.30 -5.35 -12.37
N ARG A 26 -3.04 -4.93 -12.27
CA ARG A 26 -1.89 -5.50 -12.99
C ARG A 26 -1.28 -6.65 -12.20
N SER A 27 -0.35 -7.37 -12.82
CA SER A 27 0.47 -8.36 -12.10
C SER A 27 1.14 -7.75 -10.87
N LEU A 28 1.05 -8.44 -9.74
CA LEU A 28 1.67 -8.04 -8.47
C LEU A 28 3.18 -7.84 -8.64
N LYS A 29 3.85 -8.71 -9.40
CA LYS A 29 5.28 -8.58 -9.74
C LYS A 29 5.60 -7.21 -10.34
N ILE A 30 4.79 -6.75 -11.29
CA ILE A 30 4.99 -5.45 -11.94
C ILE A 30 4.80 -4.32 -10.93
N ARG A 31 3.72 -4.36 -10.14
CA ARG A 31 3.43 -3.32 -9.15
C ARG A 31 4.53 -3.20 -8.10
N VAL A 32 5.01 -4.33 -7.57
CA VAL A 32 6.11 -4.37 -6.60
C VAL A 32 7.40 -3.80 -7.20
N ASN A 33 7.74 -4.17 -8.44
CA ASN A 33 8.94 -3.65 -9.11
C ASN A 33 8.89 -2.14 -9.34
N GLU A 34 7.71 -1.56 -9.58
CA GLU A 34 7.56 -0.11 -9.67
C GLU A 34 7.87 0.59 -8.35
N HIS A 35 7.34 0.08 -7.24
CA HIS A 35 7.66 0.59 -5.90
C HIS A 35 9.17 0.49 -5.62
N LYS A 36 9.77 -0.67 -5.88
CA LYS A 36 11.21 -0.92 -5.71
C LYS A 36 12.09 -0.03 -6.61
N ARG A 37 11.60 0.36 -7.79
CA ARG A 37 12.32 1.33 -8.64
C ARG A 37 12.26 2.73 -8.04
N LEU A 38 11.12 3.11 -7.48
CA LEU A 38 10.92 4.43 -6.88
C LEU A 38 11.75 4.63 -5.60
N THR A 39 12.11 3.57 -4.86
CA THR A 39 13.02 3.69 -3.70
C THR A 39 14.46 4.03 -4.08
N LYS A 40 14.87 3.77 -5.32
CA LYS A 40 16.23 4.08 -5.80
C LYS A 40 16.41 5.53 -6.23
N GLY A 41 15.31 6.25 -6.46
CA GLY A 41 15.35 7.63 -6.92
C GLY A 41 15.33 8.59 -5.73
N GLN A 42 16.31 9.50 -5.66
CA GLN A 42 16.25 10.62 -4.73
C GLN A 42 15.35 11.71 -5.32
N PRO A 43 14.26 12.12 -4.63
CA PRO A 43 13.45 13.24 -5.08
C PRO A 43 14.25 14.55 -4.97
N THR A 44 14.37 15.28 -6.09
CA THR A 44 15.03 16.58 -6.13
C THR A 44 14.04 17.69 -5.78
N GLY A 45 13.87 17.94 -4.48
CA GLY A 45 13.04 19.02 -3.93
C GLY A 45 11.60 18.62 -3.58
N THR A 46 10.88 19.55 -2.97
CA THR A 46 9.57 19.32 -2.33
C THR A 46 8.52 18.76 -3.29
N GLN A 47 8.47 19.24 -4.53
CA GLN A 47 7.48 18.77 -5.50
C GLN A 47 7.76 17.33 -5.95
N ALA A 48 9.03 16.97 -6.14
CA ALA A 48 9.43 15.60 -6.46
C ALA A 48 9.08 14.64 -5.32
N TYR A 49 9.29 15.07 -4.07
CA TYR A 49 8.91 14.27 -2.90
C TYR A 49 7.39 14.08 -2.79
N LYS A 50 6.59 15.14 -2.96
CA LYS A 50 5.11 15.03 -2.99
C LYS A 50 4.62 14.07 -4.08
N ASN A 51 5.27 14.08 -5.24
CA ASN A 51 4.97 13.13 -6.31
C ASN A 51 5.35 11.70 -5.94
N LEU A 52 6.50 11.48 -5.27
CA LEU A 52 6.90 10.18 -4.77
C LEU A 52 5.89 9.63 -3.74
N GLU A 53 5.52 10.46 -2.76
CA GLU A 53 4.55 10.12 -1.71
C GLU A 53 3.19 9.73 -2.29
N LYS A 54 2.69 10.49 -3.28
CA LYS A 54 1.44 10.20 -3.98
C LYS A 54 1.48 8.89 -4.77
N ASN A 55 2.61 8.59 -5.42
CA ASN A 55 2.73 7.41 -6.29
C ASN A 55 3.09 6.13 -5.53
N SER A 56 3.79 6.28 -4.40
CA SER A 56 4.36 5.18 -3.64
C SER A 56 4.71 5.63 -2.23
N SER A 57 3.75 5.57 -1.31
CA SER A 57 3.99 5.91 0.09
C SER A 57 5.04 5.01 0.75
N ILE A 58 5.14 3.73 0.35
CA ILE A 58 6.20 2.84 0.82
C ILE A 58 7.59 3.26 0.35
N ALA A 59 7.70 3.89 -0.83
CA ALA A 59 8.97 4.39 -1.31
C ALA A 59 9.35 5.73 -0.66
N ALA A 60 8.36 6.60 -0.43
CA ALA A 60 8.56 7.81 0.37
C ALA A 60 9.00 7.45 1.80
N HIS A 61 8.38 6.44 2.42
CA HIS A 61 8.78 5.92 3.74
C HIS A 61 10.24 5.42 3.73
N ALA A 62 10.59 4.56 2.78
CA ALA A 62 11.95 4.03 2.65
C ALA A 62 12.99 5.16 2.56
N TRP A 63 12.69 6.19 1.76
CA TRP A 63 13.59 7.33 1.60
C TRP A 63 13.65 8.23 2.84
N ASP A 64 12.49 8.64 3.39
CA ASP A 64 12.39 9.56 4.53
C ASP A 64 13.05 8.99 5.80
N LYS A 65 12.95 7.67 5.98
CA LYS A 65 13.52 6.98 7.14
C LYS A 65 14.87 6.32 6.87
N ASN A 66 15.34 6.33 5.62
CA ASN A 66 16.48 5.55 5.19
C ASN A 66 16.36 4.07 5.58
N HIS A 67 15.19 3.48 5.34
CA HIS A 67 14.84 2.11 5.70
C HIS A 67 14.80 1.18 4.49
N ASN A 68 15.12 -0.08 4.74
CA ASN A 68 14.94 -1.20 3.83
C ASN A 68 13.50 -1.71 3.84
N ILE A 69 13.04 -2.14 2.68
CA ILE A 69 11.71 -2.72 2.50
C ILE A 69 11.84 -4.21 2.22
N ASP A 70 11.00 -5.02 2.85
CA ASP A 70 10.95 -6.46 2.66
C ASP A 70 10.20 -6.80 1.36
N TRP A 71 10.92 -6.75 0.24
CA TRP A 71 10.39 -7.04 -1.08
C TRP A 71 10.17 -8.53 -1.35
N ASP A 72 10.78 -9.40 -0.55
CA ASP A 72 10.75 -10.85 -0.78
C ASP A 72 9.54 -11.48 -0.09
N ASN A 73 9.06 -10.90 1.01
CA ASN A 73 7.89 -11.39 1.76
C ASN A 73 6.61 -10.57 1.52
N VAL A 74 6.29 -10.29 0.25
CA VAL A 74 5.02 -9.64 -0.11
C VAL A 74 3.84 -10.57 0.21
N CYS A 75 2.93 -10.09 1.06
CA CYS A 75 1.77 -10.85 1.52
C CYS A 75 0.53 -10.51 0.68
N ILE A 76 -0.17 -11.52 0.16
CA ILE A 76 -1.46 -11.33 -0.52
C ILE A 76 -2.58 -11.40 0.53
N LEU A 77 -3.34 -10.31 0.67
CA LEU A 77 -4.44 -10.20 1.63
C LEU A 77 -5.77 -10.68 1.05
N LYS A 78 -6.01 -10.42 -0.24
CA LYS A 78 -7.26 -10.81 -0.92
C LYS A 78 -7.05 -10.95 -2.42
N THR A 79 -7.56 -12.02 -3.03
CA THR A 79 -7.54 -12.26 -4.48
C THR A 79 -8.92 -12.14 -5.11
N ASN A 80 -9.00 -12.27 -6.44
CA ASN A 80 -10.25 -12.29 -7.21
C ASN A 80 -11.08 -10.99 -7.11
N MET A 81 -10.40 -9.86 -6.88
CA MET A 81 -11.00 -8.53 -6.79
C MET A 81 -11.19 -7.92 -8.18
N ASN A 82 -12.03 -8.56 -9.00
CA ASN A 82 -12.19 -8.21 -10.42
C ASN A 82 -12.88 -6.85 -10.61
N LYS A 83 -13.84 -6.51 -9.75
CA LYS A 83 -14.54 -5.23 -9.82
C LYS A 83 -13.71 -4.13 -9.18
N TRP A 84 -13.45 -3.07 -9.94
CA TRP A 84 -12.64 -1.94 -9.49
C TRP A 84 -13.16 -1.31 -8.18
N LYS A 85 -14.47 -1.02 -8.09
CA LYS A 85 -15.06 -0.40 -6.89
C LYS A 85 -14.91 -1.29 -5.64
N GLU A 86 -15.19 -2.58 -5.76
CA GLU A 86 -15.04 -3.54 -4.65
C GLU A 86 -13.58 -3.61 -4.20
N ARG A 87 -12.64 -3.59 -5.16
CA ARG A 87 -11.20 -3.58 -4.88
C ARG A 87 -10.76 -2.33 -4.11
N LEU A 88 -11.22 -1.14 -4.50
CA LEU A 88 -10.91 0.10 -3.76
C LEU A 88 -11.48 0.09 -2.34
N ILE A 89 -12.74 -0.32 -2.16
CA ILE A 89 -13.37 -0.40 -0.83
C ILE A 89 -12.60 -1.39 0.05
N THR A 90 -12.25 -2.55 -0.50
CA THR A 90 -11.52 -3.59 0.24
C THR A 90 -10.11 -3.12 0.61
N GLU A 91 -9.41 -2.40 -0.28
CA GLU A 91 -8.13 -1.76 0.04
C GLU A 91 -8.27 -0.77 1.20
N SER A 92 -9.25 0.14 1.16
CA SER A 92 -9.51 1.09 2.25
C SER A 92 -9.77 0.38 3.58
N ILE A 93 -10.54 -0.71 3.56
CA ILE A 93 -10.78 -1.53 4.77
C ILE A 93 -9.45 -2.09 5.29
N PHE A 94 -8.63 -2.70 4.44
CA PHE A 94 -7.34 -3.26 4.85
C PHE A 94 -6.35 -2.19 5.33
N ILE A 95 -6.33 -1.00 4.73
CA ILE A 95 -5.55 0.14 5.22
C ILE A 95 -5.99 0.46 6.67
N LYS A 96 -7.30 0.55 6.91
CA LYS A 96 -7.85 0.95 8.20
C LYS A 96 -7.65 -0.09 9.31
N VAL A 97 -7.75 -1.39 9.01
CA VAL A 97 -7.58 -2.46 10.02
C VAL A 97 -6.13 -2.91 10.19
N THR A 98 -5.22 -2.47 9.32
CA THR A 98 -3.80 -2.81 9.45
C THR A 98 -3.10 -1.76 10.31
N PRO A 99 -2.48 -2.12 11.43
CA PRO A 99 -1.75 -1.16 12.25
C PRO A 99 -0.48 -0.68 11.56
N ASP A 100 -0.10 0.56 11.83
CA ASP A 100 1.14 1.21 11.39
C ASP A 100 1.31 1.29 9.86
N THR A 101 0.24 1.56 9.11
CA THR A 101 0.40 1.73 7.66
C THR A 101 1.01 3.08 7.29
N CYS A 102 1.94 3.12 6.33
CA CYS A 102 2.42 4.38 5.74
C CYS A 102 1.52 4.93 4.63
N ASN A 103 0.36 4.31 4.37
CA ASN A 103 -0.64 4.81 3.42
C ASN A 103 -1.07 6.24 3.76
N LYS A 104 -1.06 7.15 2.78
CA LYS A 104 -1.50 8.54 2.94
C LYS A 104 -2.94 8.67 2.47
N GLY A 105 -3.86 8.15 3.28
CA GLY A 105 -5.30 8.17 3.04
C GLY A 105 -5.84 6.89 2.40
N ASP A 106 -7.17 6.79 2.44
CA ASP A 106 -7.93 5.69 1.89
C ASP A 106 -8.03 5.81 0.36
N SER A 107 -8.09 4.68 -0.34
CA SER A 107 -8.36 4.66 -1.78
C SER A 107 -9.75 5.18 -2.14
N VAL A 108 -10.69 5.03 -1.20
CA VAL A 108 -12.03 5.63 -1.20
C VAL A 108 -12.43 5.97 0.23
N GLN A 109 -13.17 7.06 0.40
CA GLN A 109 -13.80 7.38 1.68
C GLN A 109 -14.84 6.31 2.02
N LEU A 110 -14.61 5.57 3.10
CA LEU A 110 -15.57 4.59 3.59
C LEU A 110 -16.81 5.29 4.15
N SER A 111 -17.99 4.69 3.92
CA SER A 111 -19.23 5.19 4.50
C SER A 111 -19.20 5.13 6.02
N THR A 112 -20.02 5.96 6.68
CA THR A 112 -20.13 5.99 8.14
C THR A 112 -20.41 4.61 8.74
N THR A 113 -21.21 3.79 8.06
CA THR A 113 -21.52 2.41 8.48
C THR A 113 -20.27 1.55 8.63
N TRP A 114 -19.35 1.60 7.66
CA TRP A 114 -18.08 0.87 7.75
C TRP A 114 -17.20 1.41 8.88
N ASN A 115 -17.16 2.73 9.06
CA ASN A 115 -16.36 3.32 10.14
C ASN A 115 -16.83 2.87 11.52
N ILE A 116 -18.16 2.76 11.73
CA ILE A 116 -18.71 2.24 12.98
C ILE A 116 -18.23 0.79 13.19
N ILE A 117 -18.47 -0.10 12.21
CA ILE A 117 -18.14 -1.54 12.32
C ILE A 117 -16.64 -1.78 12.57
N LEU A 118 -15.77 -1.02 11.91
CA LEU A 118 -14.33 -1.21 12.03
C LEU A 118 -13.75 -0.63 13.32
N ASN A 119 -14.38 0.40 13.88
CA ASN A 119 -13.93 1.05 15.11
C ASN A 119 -14.52 0.40 16.39
N THR A 120 -15.49 -0.52 16.27
CA THR A 120 -16.10 -1.20 17.43
C THR A 120 -15.32 -2.41 17.94
N ASN A 121 -14.18 -2.74 17.34
CA ASN A 121 -13.33 -3.88 17.72
C ASN A 121 -12.00 -3.45 18.40
N THR A 122 -11.95 -2.24 18.95
CA THR A 122 -10.85 -1.75 19.80
C THR A 122 -11.24 -1.76 21.27
#